data_AF-A0AB73MGJ1-F1
#
_entry.id   AF-A0AB73MGJ1-F1
#
_cell.length_a   1.000
_cell.length_b   1.000
_cell.length_c   1.000
_cell.angle_alpha   90.00
_cell.angle_beta   90.00
_cell.angle_gamma   90.00
#
_symmetry.space_group_name_H-M   'P 1'
#
loop_
_entity.id
_entity.type
_entity.pdbx_description
1 polymer ?
#
loop_
_entity_poly.entity_id
_entity_poly.type
_entity_poly.pdbx_seq_one_letter_code
_entity_poly.pdbx_strand_id
1 'polypeptide(L)'
;MSTSDAIPVTDSPPGFPSAAELSALATQLFWEATPTGAPGIDTPGPAVPVAPRGNVPDATAGSSAAATAGSLASPYAPAPVADALSTATVAPPVAAFSSATPDGIPGAVPVAPRGGGGDLTSGASAAHTAATGYPTTGLADFAVPSGLVPTIPGVLATPSVNSVARAVASPRVTPHSEALSVPDLGWTPPVAPTGGDEANYYFLGGAPAAAPIHEDARAFDVASIRADFPILSETVNGKPLIWFDNAATTQKPQSVIDRLVHFYQHENSNIHRAAHELAARATDAYEDARGAARKFLGAEADENIIFVRGATEAINLVAHAWGSKNLGHGDEIVITHLEHHANIVPWQLIAKKTGAVIKVAPVDDAGNLLLSELEDLVGPRTKLVAATQVSNALGTVTPAKQIVEIAHRYGARVLIDGAQSVPHLTVNLQELGADFFVFSGHKIYGPTGIGVLYGSEDALAETPPWQGGGNMIADVTLERAVFQGPPNKFEAGTGNIADAVGLGEALRYVERIGIDRIAEYEHALLEYATPQLAAIPGVRLVGTADHKASVLSFVLDGHDPVEVGKALNADGIAVRAGHHCAQPILRRLGLEQTVRPSFAFYNTFDEIDVFIDAVRRLAESGGPKA
;
A
#
# COMPACT_ATOMS: atom_id res chain seq x y z
N MET A 1 27.64 26.49 48.28
CA MET A 1 26.54 26.14 49.21
C MET A 1 25.24 26.28 48.43
N SER A 2 24.25 25.40 48.50
CA SER A 2 24.19 23.97 48.81
C SER A 2 22.79 23.48 48.38
N THR A 3 22.63 22.17 48.12
CA THR A 3 21.42 21.32 48.34
C THR A 3 20.09 21.97 48.78
N SER A 4 18.91 21.54 48.32
CA SER A 4 18.50 20.53 47.31
C SER A 4 16.96 20.57 47.20
N ASP A 5 16.38 19.82 46.25
CA ASP A 5 15.27 18.85 46.47
C ASP A 5 14.43 18.66 45.20
N ALA A 6 14.27 17.40 44.78
CA ALA A 6 13.44 17.00 43.66
C ALA A 6 12.25 16.18 44.18
N ILE A 7 11.05 16.48 43.68
CA ILE A 7 9.82 15.76 44.05
C ILE A 7 9.52 14.72 42.95
N PRO A 8 9.48 13.41 43.26
CA PRO A 8 9.01 12.40 42.33
C PRO A 8 7.48 12.46 42.22
N VAL A 9 6.94 12.46 40.99
CA VAL A 9 5.50 12.40 40.76
C VAL A 9 5.11 10.97 40.38
N THR A 10 4.70 10.19 41.38
CA THR A 10 4.03 8.91 41.21
C THR A 10 2.79 8.87 42.09
N ASP A 11 1.62 9.14 41.50
CA ASP A 11 0.36 8.41 41.77
C ASP A 11 -0.74 8.91 40.84
N SER A 12 -1.68 8.01 40.50
CA SER A 12 -2.88 8.36 39.73
C SER A 12 -3.99 8.87 40.66
N PRO A 13 -4.86 9.80 40.22
CA PRO A 13 -5.94 10.31 41.06
C PRO A 13 -6.93 9.19 41.45
N PRO A 14 -7.48 9.22 42.67
CA PRO A 14 -8.30 8.13 43.21
C PRO A 14 -9.59 7.94 42.39
N GLY A 15 -9.79 6.71 41.91
CA GLY A 15 -10.92 6.33 41.06
C GLY A 15 -10.54 5.63 39.75
N PHE A 16 -9.27 5.72 39.35
CA PHE A 16 -8.71 4.96 38.21
C PHE A 16 -7.85 3.78 38.69
N PRO A 17 -7.89 2.61 38.01
CA PRO A 17 -7.00 1.50 38.31
C PRO A 17 -5.55 1.86 37.98
N SER A 18 -4.62 1.37 38.79
CA SER A 18 -3.18 1.55 38.58
C SER A 18 -2.68 0.85 37.31
N ALA A 19 -1.50 1.27 36.83
CA ALA A 19 -0.83 0.61 35.71
C ALA A 19 -0.56 -0.89 35.98
N ALA A 20 -0.37 -1.28 37.25
CA ALA A 20 -0.20 -2.67 37.66
C ALA A 20 -1.51 -3.47 37.52
N GLU A 21 -2.64 -2.91 37.94
CA GLU A 21 -3.96 -3.55 37.80
C GLU A 21 -4.39 -3.66 36.33
N LEU A 22 -4.13 -2.63 35.51
CA LEU A 22 -4.34 -2.67 34.07
C LEU A 22 -3.47 -3.75 33.39
N SER A 23 -2.21 -3.87 33.78
CA SER A 23 -1.31 -4.92 33.27
C SER A 23 -1.75 -6.33 33.70
N ALA A 24 -2.27 -6.48 34.93
CA ALA A 24 -2.82 -7.74 35.42
C ALA A 24 -4.08 -8.15 34.64
N LEU A 25 -5.03 -7.23 34.44
CA LEU A 25 -6.24 -7.44 33.62
C LEU A 25 -5.90 -7.82 32.18
N ALA A 26 -4.97 -7.11 31.53
CA ALA A 26 -4.52 -7.44 30.18
C ALA A 26 -3.89 -8.83 30.11
N THR A 27 -3.09 -9.23 31.11
CA THR A 27 -2.49 -10.56 31.20
C THR A 27 -3.56 -11.65 31.40
N GLN A 28 -4.57 -11.39 32.23
CA GLN A 28 -5.63 -12.34 32.53
C GLN A 28 -6.52 -12.61 31.30
N LEU A 29 -6.93 -11.54 30.59
CA LEU A 29 -7.68 -11.64 29.33
C LEU A 29 -6.90 -12.37 28.23
N PHE A 30 -5.57 -12.24 28.21
CA PHE A 30 -4.72 -12.95 27.25
C PHE A 30 -4.71 -14.47 27.48
N TRP A 31 -4.68 -14.92 28.74
CA TRP A 31 -4.74 -16.34 29.08
C TRP A 31 -6.12 -16.97 28.83
N GLU A 32 -7.21 -16.26 29.11
CA GLU A 32 -8.58 -16.74 28.86
C GLU A 32 -8.90 -16.90 27.36
N ALA A 33 -8.14 -16.25 26.47
CA ALA A 33 -8.33 -16.29 25.02
C ALA A 33 -7.67 -17.51 24.31
N THR A 34 -6.90 -18.34 25.01
CA THR A 34 -6.11 -19.44 24.40
C THR A 34 -6.72 -20.84 24.62
N PRO A 35 -7.10 -21.58 23.56
CA PRO A 35 -7.57 -22.96 23.70
C PRO A 35 -6.39 -23.91 23.97
N THR A 36 -6.55 -24.79 24.95
CA THR A 36 -5.44 -25.60 25.50
C THR A 36 -5.26 -26.96 24.84
N GLY A 37 -3.99 -27.32 24.61
CA GLY A 37 -3.53 -28.65 24.20
C GLY A 37 -2.09 -28.85 24.71
N ALA A 38 -1.81 -30.01 25.31
CA ALA A 38 -0.61 -30.25 26.14
C ALA A 38 0.33 -31.30 25.48
N PRO A 39 1.46 -31.75 26.09
CA PRO A 39 2.08 -31.32 27.36
C PRO A 39 3.63 -31.16 27.36
N GLY A 40 4.15 -30.40 28.33
CA GLY A 40 5.33 -30.79 29.14
C GLY A 40 6.73 -30.27 28.76
N ILE A 41 7.37 -29.55 29.70
CA ILE A 41 8.66 -29.89 30.34
C ILE A 41 8.88 -28.98 31.58
N ASP A 42 9.52 -29.54 32.61
CA ASP A 42 9.91 -28.96 33.92
C ASP A 42 10.92 -27.78 33.83
N THR A 43 11.20 -26.89 34.80
CA THR A 43 10.90 -26.65 36.26
C THR A 43 11.38 -25.20 36.62
N PRO A 44 11.48 -24.74 37.90
CA PRO A 44 10.49 -24.65 38.99
C PRO A 44 10.32 -23.20 39.54
N GLY A 45 9.24 -22.91 40.27
CA GLY A 45 9.06 -21.65 41.02
C GLY A 45 9.14 -21.81 42.55
N PRO A 46 9.52 -20.75 43.32
CA PRO A 46 9.39 -20.72 44.77
C PRO A 46 7.91 -20.59 45.22
N ALA A 47 7.59 -20.89 46.49
CA ALA A 47 6.25 -21.32 46.88
C ALA A 47 5.74 -20.81 48.25
N VAL A 48 4.46 -21.13 48.55
CA VAL A 48 3.76 -21.08 49.87
C VAL A 48 3.30 -19.67 50.32
N PRO A 49 2.13 -19.49 51.01
CA PRO A 49 1.11 -20.45 51.50
C PRO A 49 -0.33 -20.25 50.94
N VAL A 50 -1.25 -21.14 51.34
CA VAL A 50 -2.71 -21.09 51.08
C VAL A 50 -3.49 -21.41 52.37
N ALA A 51 -4.59 -20.69 52.65
CA ALA A 51 -5.82 -21.10 53.39
C ALA A 51 -6.58 -19.88 53.98
N PRO A 52 -7.89 -19.98 54.38
CA PRO A 52 -8.85 -21.07 54.21
C PRO A 52 -10.15 -20.68 53.45
N ARG A 53 -11.11 -21.61 53.32
CA ARG A 53 -12.46 -21.40 52.73
C ARG A 53 -13.48 -20.87 53.75
N GLY A 54 -14.54 -20.20 53.28
CA GLY A 54 -15.66 -19.75 54.11
C GLY A 54 -16.99 -19.49 53.37
N ASN A 55 -17.78 -20.55 53.20
CA ASN A 55 -19.24 -20.68 53.01
C ASN A 55 -20.12 -19.55 52.40
N VAL A 56 -20.92 -19.96 51.41
CA VAL A 56 -22.17 -19.33 50.95
C VAL A 56 -23.34 -19.71 51.88
N PRO A 57 -24.38 -18.88 52.02
CA PRO A 57 -25.75 -19.37 51.80
C PRO A 57 -26.57 -18.51 50.82
N ASP A 58 -27.46 -19.16 50.09
CA ASP A 58 -28.39 -18.57 49.11
C ASP A 58 -29.72 -18.14 49.79
N ALA A 59 -30.38 -17.11 49.25
CA ALA A 59 -31.70 -16.65 49.68
C ALA A 59 -32.41 -15.86 48.56
N THR A 60 -33.54 -16.38 48.06
CA THR A 60 -34.24 -15.88 46.88
C THR A 60 -35.30 -14.79 47.15
N ALA A 61 -35.41 -13.85 46.20
CA ALA A 61 -36.61 -13.10 45.77
C ALA A 61 -37.30 -12.12 46.76
N GLY A 62 -37.42 -10.84 46.35
CA GLY A 62 -38.22 -9.84 47.06
C GLY A 62 -38.47 -8.54 46.27
N SER A 63 -39.71 -8.38 45.78
CA SER A 63 -40.37 -7.14 45.27
C SER A 63 -39.62 -6.17 44.32
N SER A 64 -40.20 -6.00 43.12
CA SER A 64 -40.10 -4.79 42.31
C SER A 64 -41.11 -3.71 42.76
N ALA A 65 -40.71 -2.44 42.83
CA ALA A 65 -41.59 -1.27 42.67
C ALA A 65 -40.77 0.02 42.43
N ALA A 66 -41.31 0.96 41.66
CA ALA A 66 -40.77 2.30 41.49
C ALA A 66 -41.91 3.33 41.46
N ALA A 67 -41.72 4.53 42.04
CA ALA A 67 -42.50 5.74 41.72
C ALA A 67 -41.96 7.00 42.44
N THR A 68 -41.70 8.07 41.66
CA THR A 68 -41.98 9.51 41.95
C THR A 68 -41.41 10.24 43.20
N ALA A 69 -41.18 11.57 43.20
CA ALA A 69 -40.93 12.57 42.14
C ALA A 69 -40.56 13.96 42.75
N GLY A 70 -39.71 14.75 42.06
CA GLY A 70 -39.53 16.20 42.27
C GLY A 70 -38.70 16.64 43.50
N SER A 71 -38.30 17.91 43.64
CA SER A 71 -38.26 19.05 42.69
C SER A 71 -37.41 20.22 43.25
N LEU A 72 -37.19 21.27 42.43
CA LEU A 72 -36.71 22.63 42.74
C LEU A 72 -35.21 22.87 43.09
N ALA A 73 -34.56 23.74 42.31
CA ALA A 73 -33.39 24.54 42.73
C ALA A 73 -33.25 25.82 41.86
N SER A 74 -33.26 27.01 42.49
CA SER A 74 -32.79 28.30 41.94
C SER A 74 -32.91 29.41 43.01
N PRO A 75 -32.04 30.44 43.00
CA PRO A 75 -32.59 31.81 43.11
C PRO A 75 -31.85 32.94 42.34
N TYR A 76 -32.64 34.00 42.07
CA TYR A 76 -32.27 35.41 41.83
C TYR A 76 -31.91 35.96 40.43
N ALA A 77 -32.28 37.24 40.22
CA ALA A 77 -32.26 38.07 38.97
C ALA A 77 -31.92 39.55 39.38
N PRO A 78 -32.20 40.69 38.67
CA PRO A 78 -33.00 41.00 37.44
C PRO A 78 -32.22 41.75 36.30
N ALA A 79 -32.55 41.65 34.99
CA ALA A 79 -33.61 42.31 34.17
C ALA A 79 -33.40 43.82 33.86
N PRO A 80 -34.06 44.46 32.84
CA PRO A 80 -35.05 43.99 31.83
C PRO A 80 -34.43 44.00 30.38
N VAL A 81 -35.05 44.22 29.19
CA VAL A 81 -36.37 44.74 28.71
C VAL A 81 -36.72 44.23 27.27
N ALA A 82 -38.03 44.16 26.96
CA ALA A 82 -38.73 44.34 25.65
C ALA A 82 -38.37 43.55 24.36
N ASP A 83 -39.30 43.20 23.45
CA ASP A 83 -40.76 42.94 23.51
C ASP A 83 -41.25 42.29 22.16
N ALA A 84 -42.56 41.96 22.07
CA ALA A 84 -43.40 41.62 20.90
C ALA A 84 -43.59 40.12 20.53
N LEU A 85 -44.85 39.79 20.17
CA LEU A 85 -45.36 38.43 19.91
C LEU A 85 -45.85 38.24 18.47
N SER A 86 -45.96 36.99 18.03
CA SER A 86 -47.16 36.50 17.32
C SER A 86 -47.32 34.99 17.50
N THR A 87 -48.53 34.44 17.31
CA THR A 87 -48.91 33.08 17.70
C THR A 87 -49.69 32.31 16.61
N ALA A 88 -49.44 31.01 16.51
CA ALA A 88 -50.33 30.04 15.85
C ALA A 88 -50.16 28.64 16.46
N THR A 89 -51.26 27.93 16.66
CA THR A 89 -51.37 26.55 17.20
C THR A 89 -52.21 25.72 16.20
N VAL A 90 -52.21 24.38 16.12
CA VAL A 90 -52.62 23.34 17.10
C VAL A 90 -51.96 21.97 16.73
N ALA A 91 -52.00 20.99 17.65
CA ALA A 91 -51.28 19.70 17.66
C ALA A 91 -51.89 18.51 16.85
N PRO A 92 -51.13 17.40 16.65
CA PRO A 92 -51.57 16.13 16.05
C PRO A 92 -52.03 15.05 17.07
N PRO A 93 -52.58 13.89 16.63
CA PRO A 93 -53.01 12.78 17.50
C PRO A 93 -52.07 11.56 17.58
N VAL A 94 -52.40 10.64 18.50
CA VAL A 94 -51.74 9.35 18.86
C VAL A 94 -52.80 8.22 18.90
N ALA A 95 -52.53 6.91 19.02
CA ALA A 95 -51.38 6.18 19.58
C ALA A 95 -51.02 4.88 18.81
N ALA A 96 -50.60 3.79 19.50
CA ALA A 96 -49.94 2.61 18.91
C ALA A 96 -50.38 1.26 19.54
N PHE A 97 -49.97 0.15 18.89
CA PHE A 97 -49.90 -1.26 19.34
C PHE A 97 -51.15 -2.00 19.86
N SER A 98 -51.38 -3.21 19.33
CA SER A 98 -51.48 -4.45 20.13
C SER A 98 -51.34 -5.70 19.25
N SER A 99 -51.10 -6.88 19.86
CA SER A 99 -50.85 -8.16 19.18
C SER A 99 -51.56 -9.32 19.90
N ALA A 100 -52.34 -10.15 19.18
CA ALA A 100 -52.88 -11.40 19.72
C ALA A 100 -53.30 -12.42 18.63
N THR A 101 -52.97 -13.69 18.87
CA THR A 101 -53.43 -14.94 18.21
C THR A 101 -53.20 -16.09 19.20
N PRO A 102 -53.77 -17.31 19.06
CA PRO A 102 -54.72 -17.81 18.05
C PRO A 102 -56.01 -18.42 18.65
N ASP A 103 -56.92 -18.92 17.80
CA ASP A 103 -57.52 -20.29 17.84
C ASP A 103 -58.84 -20.39 17.05
N GLY A 104 -59.18 -21.60 16.55
CA GLY A 104 -60.55 -21.98 16.13
C GLY A 104 -60.79 -22.29 14.64
N ILE A 105 -60.78 -23.58 14.28
CA ILE A 105 -61.30 -24.17 13.03
C ILE A 105 -62.64 -24.86 13.40
N PRO A 106 -63.79 -24.68 12.69
CA PRO A 106 -64.03 -25.41 11.42
C PRO A 106 -65.05 -24.85 10.40
N GLY A 107 -65.06 -25.41 9.17
CA GLY A 107 -66.33 -25.83 8.53
C GLY A 107 -66.62 -25.50 7.05
N ALA A 108 -66.50 -26.51 6.19
CA ALA A 108 -67.30 -26.77 4.97
C ALA A 108 -67.18 -25.84 3.72
N VAL A 109 -67.64 -26.37 2.57
CA VAL A 109 -67.51 -25.81 1.20
C VAL A 109 -68.72 -26.21 0.33
N PRO A 110 -69.17 -25.35 -0.61
CA PRO A 110 -69.52 -25.78 -1.98
C PRO A 110 -68.85 -24.86 -3.04
N VAL A 111 -68.02 -25.32 -3.99
CA VAL A 111 -68.26 -26.24 -5.14
C VAL A 111 -68.90 -25.58 -6.38
N ALA A 112 -68.01 -25.11 -7.28
CA ALA A 112 -68.07 -25.18 -8.76
C ALA A 112 -69.22 -24.45 -9.51
N PRO A 113 -69.15 -24.26 -10.85
CA PRO A 113 -68.89 -25.28 -11.88
C PRO A 113 -67.60 -25.13 -12.69
N ARG A 114 -67.22 -26.20 -13.40
CA ARG A 114 -66.16 -26.26 -14.42
C ARG A 114 -66.77 -26.55 -15.81
N GLY A 115 -66.05 -26.14 -16.84
CA GLY A 115 -65.98 -26.79 -18.17
C GLY A 115 -64.79 -26.19 -18.93
N GLY A 116 -63.84 -26.91 -19.52
CA GLY A 116 -63.71 -28.36 -19.73
C GLY A 116 -63.84 -28.72 -21.22
N GLY A 117 -62.93 -29.47 -21.84
CA GLY A 117 -61.64 -29.98 -21.35
C GLY A 117 -61.10 -31.13 -22.22
N GLY A 118 -59.80 -31.43 -22.07
CA GLY A 118 -59.12 -32.62 -22.60
C GLY A 118 -58.43 -32.47 -23.97
N ASP A 119 -57.40 -33.27 -24.30
CA ASP A 119 -56.60 -34.13 -23.41
C ASP A 119 -55.28 -34.57 -24.08
N LEU A 120 -54.27 -34.91 -23.26
CA LEU A 120 -53.29 -36.03 -23.29
C LEU A 120 -52.87 -36.68 -24.66
N THR A 121 -51.64 -37.14 -24.92
CA THR A 121 -50.47 -37.45 -24.04
C THR A 121 -49.17 -37.69 -24.83
N SER A 122 -48.02 -37.60 -24.14
CA SER A 122 -46.78 -38.41 -24.31
C SER A 122 -45.87 -38.23 -25.55
N GLY A 123 -44.59 -38.59 -25.38
CA GLY A 123 -43.53 -38.63 -26.42
C GLY A 123 -42.23 -37.97 -25.95
N ALA A 124 -41.06 -38.56 -26.19
CA ALA A 124 -39.79 -38.06 -25.63
C ALA A 124 -38.53 -38.35 -26.47
N SER A 125 -37.56 -37.41 -26.36
CA SER A 125 -36.11 -37.58 -26.53
C SER A 125 -35.49 -37.74 -27.95
N ALA A 126 -34.15 -37.59 -27.94
CA ALA A 126 -33.15 -37.88 -28.98
C ALA A 126 -32.93 -36.89 -30.14
N ALA A 127 -31.72 -36.30 -30.15
CA ALA A 127 -31.14 -35.42 -31.15
C ALA A 127 -30.77 -36.11 -32.49
N HIS A 128 -30.50 -35.33 -33.55
CA HIS A 128 -29.13 -35.24 -34.09
C HIS A 128 -28.88 -34.10 -35.12
N THR A 129 -27.68 -33.52 -35.00
CA THR A 129 -26.78 -32.81 -35.95
C THR A 129 -27.16 -32.53 -37.43
N ALA A 130 -26.96 -31.26 -37.81
CA ALA A 130 -26.07 -30.75 -38.90
C ALA A 130 -26.60 -30.29 -40.28
N ALA A 131 -25.85 -29.29 -40.79
CA ALA A 131 -25.53 -28.94 -42.20
C ALA A 131 -26.46 -28.02 -43.05
N THR A 132 -25.91 -26.83 -43.34
CA THR A 132 -25.91 -26.10 -44.64
C THR A 132 -27.22 -25.71 -45.34
N GLY A 133 -27.37 -24.41 -45.63
CA GLY A 133 -28.28 -23.92 -46.69
C GLY A 133 -28.61 -22.42 -46.64
N TYR A 134 -27.84 -21.58 -47.35
CA TYR A 134 -28.36 -20.28 -47.81
C TYR A 134 -29.34 -20.51 -48.97
N PRO A 135 -30.41 -19.70 -49.08
CA PRO A 135 -30.37 -18.69 -50.13
C PRO A 135 -30.85 -17.29 -49.69
N THR A 136 -30.59 -16.30 -50.55
CA THR A 136 -30.94 -14.89 -50.37
C THR A 136 -32.36 -14.57 -50.81
N THR A 137 -33.09 -13.74 -50.02
CA THR A 137 -33.99 -12.62 -50.41
C THR A 137 -34.77 -12.17 -49.17
N GLY A 138 -35.02 -10.88 -48.92
CA GLY A 138 -34.62 -9.68 -49.63
C GLY A 138 -34.95 -8.41 -48.82
N LEU A 139 -34.54 -7.23 -49.29
CA LEU A 139 -34.84 -5.96 -48.62
C LEU A 139 -36.24 -5.46 -48.97
N ALA A 140 -37.05 -5.17 -47.95
CA ALA A 140 -38.10 -4.17 -47.95
C ALA A 140 -38.30 -3.68 -46.50
N ASP A 141 -38.64 -2.40 -46.34
CA ASP A 141 -39.02 -1.71 -45.09
C ASP A 141 -37.95 -1.70 -43.95
N PHE A 142 -37.52 -0.57 -43.38
CA PHE A 142 -38.02 0.81 -43.40
C PHE A 142 -36.94 1.84 -43.78
N ALA A 143 -37.36 3.02 -44.25
CA ALA A 143 -36.48 4.07 -44.77
C ALA A 143 -36.08 5.15 -43.74
N VAL A 144 -34.94 5.80 -43.97
CA VAL A 144 -34.37 6.88 -43.14
C VAL A 144 -34.72 8.27 -43.73
N PRO A 145 -35.24 9.24 -42.96
CA PRO A 145 -35.42 10.62 -43.42
C PRO A 145 -34.08 11.30 -43.76
N SER A 146 -34.04 12.06 -44.85
CA SER A 146 -32.78 12.59 -45.42
C SER A 146 -32.82 14.11 -45.69
N GLY A 147 -31.72 14.81 -45.36
CA GLY A 147 -31.47 16.23 -45.64
C GLY A 147 -30.79 16.93 -44.45
N LEU A 148 -29.67 17.67 -44.59
CA LEU A 148 -29.05 18.27 -45.78
C LEU A 148 -27.51 18.09 -45.83
N VAL A 149 -27.02 17.75 -47.03
CA VAL A 149 -25.73 18.13 -47.69
C VAL A 149 -24.43 18.24 -46.87
N PRO A 150 -23.42 17.37 -47.12
CA PRO A 150 -22.01 17.60 -46.80
C PRO A 150 -21.22 18.26 -47.96
N THR A 151 -20.09 18.90 -47.67
CA THR A 151 -19.15 19.44 -48.67
C THR A 151 -17.84 18.64 -48.72
N ILE A 152 -17.39 18.28 -49.93
CA ILE A 152 -16.25 17.38 -50.22
C ILE A 152 -14.97 18.19 -50.57
N PRO A 153 -13.74 17.68 -50.32
CA PRO A 153 -12.53 18.52 -50.24
C PRO A 153 -11.55 18.41 -51.44
N GLY A 154 -10.53 19.28 -51.45
CA GLY A 154 -9.21 18.98 -52.01
C GLY A 154 -8.60 19.99 -53.00
N VAL A 155 -7.47 20.61 -52.63
CA VAL A 155 -6.47 21.19 -53.56
C VAL A 155 -5.06 20.93 -52.98
N LEU A 156 -4.09 20.65 -53.86
CA LEU A 156 -2.69 20.32 -53.52
C LEU A 156 -1.79 21.57 -53.43
N ALA A 157 -0.71 21.48 -52.65
CA ALA A 157 0.47 22.34 -52.78
C ALA A 157 1.75 21.50 -52.60
N THR A 158 2.71 21.65 -53.52
CA THR A 158 3.99 20.92 -53.55
C THR A 158 5.12 21.65 -52.83
N PRO A 159 6.14 20.95 -52.32
CA PRO A 159 7.28 21.59 -51.64
C PRO A 159 8.21 22.32 -52.62
N SER A 160 8.82 23.41 -52.16
CA SER A 160 9.89 24.13 -52.87
C SER A 160 11.15 24.18 -52.01
N VAL A 161 12.27 23.69 -52.56
CA VAL A 161 13.58 23.65 -51.87
C VAL A 161 14.45 24.81 -52.36
N ASN A 162 15.08 25.56 -51.44
CA ASN A 162 16.49 25.97 -51.58
C ASN A 162 17.07 26.70 -50.36
N SER A 163 18.33 26.35 -50.05
CA SER A 163 19.46 27.12 -49.48
C SER A 163 19.21 28.56 -48.96
N VAL A 164 19.83 29.00 -47.86
CA VAL A 164 21.29 29.30 -47.78
C VAL A 164 21.81 29.21 -46.34
N ALA A 165 23.01 28.67 -46.15
CA ALA A 165 23.73 28.70 -44.87
C ALA A 165 24.51 30.01 -44.68
N ARG A 166 24.60 30.51 -43.44
CA ARG A 166 25.55 31.58 -43.08
C ARG A 166 26.09 31.40 -41.66
N ALA A 167 27.34 30.97 -41.56
CA ALA A 167 28.07 30.97 -40.30
C ALA A 167 28.41 32.41 -39.87
N VAL A 168 28.46 32.65 -38.57
CA VAL A 168 29.06 33.84 -37.95
C VAL A 168 29.99 33.34 -36.84
N ALA A 169 31.24 33.78 -36.86
CA ALA A 169 32.26 33.38 -35.89
C ALA A 169 33.03 34.61 -35.41
N SER A 170 33.27 34.70 -34.10
CA SER A 170 34.33 35.49 -33.40
C SER A 170 34.02 35.57 -31.90
N PRO A 171 35.02 35.80 -31.02
CA PRO A 171 36.42 35.37 -31.12
C PRO A 171 36.91 34.67 -29.83
N ARG A 172 38.05 33.97 -29.89
CA ARG A 172 38.78 33.57 -28.67
C ARG A 172 39.42 34.79 -28.01
N VAL A 173 39.30 34.90 -26.69
CA VAL A 173 40.11 35.79 -25.84
C VAL A 173 40.68 34.98 -24.68
N THR A 174 41.99 35.06 -24.47
CA THR A 174 42.70 34.43 -23.36
C THR A 174 43.13 35.47 -22.33
N PRO A 175 42.79 35.29 -21.04
CA PRO A 175 43.52 35.91 -19.93
C PRO A 175 44.55 34.92 -19.36
N HIS A 176 45.80 35.35 -19.21
CA HIS A 176 46.67 34.78 -18.18
C HIS A 176 46.33 35.44 -16.84
N SER A 177 46.28 34.65 -15.76
CA SER A 177 46.39 35.16 -14.40
C SER A 177 47.08 34.11 -13.53
N GLU A 178 48.16 34.51 -12.86
CA GLU A 178 48.94 33.63 -11.99
C GLU A 178 48.13 33.27 -10.73
N ALA A 179 48.11 32.00 -10.35
CA ALA A 179 47.53 31.53 -9.09
C ALA A 179 48.66 31.14 -8.13
N LEU A 180 48.57 31.60 -6.87
CA LEU A 180 49.60 31.40 -5.86
C LEU A 180 49.65 29.93 -5.41
N SER A 181 50.84 29.33 -5.43
CA SER A 181 51.07 27.97 -4.94
C SER A 181 51.07 27.91 -3.41
N VAL A 182 50.14 27.14 -2.82
CA VAL A 182 50.20 26.74 -1.41
C VAL A 182 51.25 25.64 -1.24
N PRO A 183 52.08 25.63 -0.18
CA PRO A 183 53.05 24.56 0.04
C PRO A 183 52.38 23.20 0.31
N ASP A 184 52.97 22.13 -0.23
CA ASP A 184 52.63 20.75 0.11
C ASP A 184 52.97 20.48 1.60
N LEU A 185 52.03 19.90 2.34
CA LEU A 185 52.16 19.57 3.76
C LEU A 185 52.54 18.11 4.02
N GLY A 186 52.78 17.31 2.98
CA GLY A 186 53.44 15.99 3.09
C GLY A 186 52.63 14.93 3.86
N TRP A 187 51.30 15.01 3.83
CA TRP A 187 50.42 14.09 4.54
C TRP A 187 50.23 12.77 3.77
N THR A 188 50.93 11.72 4.18
CA THR A 188 50.61 10.35 3.77
C THR A 188 49.50 9.77 4.66
N PRO A 189 48.34 9.36 4.10
CA PRO A 189 47.30 8.71 4.88
C PRO A 189 47.77 7.34 5.42
N PRO A 190 47.31 6.91 6.61
CA PRO A 190 47.55 5.56 7.10
C PRO A 190 46.77 4.53 6.27
N VAL A 191 47.37 3.35 6.07
CA VAL A 191 46.70 2.24 5.38
C VAL A 191 45.59 1.67 6.27
N ALA A 192 44.35 1.64 5.76
CA ALA A 192 43.21 1.09 6.46
C ALA A 192 43.31 -0.45 6.60
N PRO A 193 42.84 -1.05 7.71
CA PRO A 193 42.72 -2.49 7.84
C PRO A 193 41.54 -3.00 7.00
N THR A 194 41.80 -3.91 6.06
CA THR A 194 40.76 -4.53 5.22
C THR A 194 39.80 -5.37 6.06
N GLY A 195 38.57 -4.88 6.25
CA GLY A 195 37.60 -5.43 7.20
C GLY A 195 36.14 -5.43 6.72
N GLY A 196 35.90 -5.31 5.43
CA GLY A 196 34.58 -5.38 4.79
C GLY A 196 34.70 -5.44 3.27
N ASP A 197 33.67 -5.95 2.59
CA ASP A 197 33.67 -6.12 1.13
C ASP A 197 33.37 -4.81 0.37
N GLU A 198 34.20 -3.80 0.59
CA GLU A 198 34.19 -2.52 -0.16
C GLU A 198 34.38 -2.73 -1.68
N ALA A 199 34.91 -3.89 -2.09
CA ALA A 199 35.10 -4.28 -3.48
C ALA A 199 33.79 -4.66 -4.22
N ASN A 200 32.67 -4.91 -3.51
CA ASN A 200 31.42 -5.38 -4.13
C ASN A 200 30.50 -4.26 -4.64
N TYR A 201 30.88 -2.99 -4.49
CA TYR A 201 30.09 -1.85 -4.99
C TYR A 201 30.65 -1.41 -6.35
N TYR A 202 29.92 -1.65 -7.44
CA TYR A 202 30.41 -1.35 -8.80
C TYR A 202 30.81 0.12 -9.02
N PHE A 203 30.20 1.06 -8.28
CA PHE A 203 30.52 2.50 -8.31
C PHE A 203 31.67 2.90 -7.37
N LEU A 204 32.10 2.05 -6.42
CA LEU A 204 33.30 2.28 -5.60
C LEU A 204 34.57 1.66 -6.20
N GLY A 205 34.47 1.01 -7.37
CA GLY A 205 35.61 0.44 -8.11
C GLY A 205 36.63 1.46 -8.64
N GLY A 206 36.44 2.75 -8.38
CA GLY A 206 37.38 3.84 -8.65
C GLY A 206 37.88 4.48 -7.36
N ALA A 207 39.17 4.82 -7.31
CA ALA A 207 39.74 5.55 -6.17
C ALA A 207 39.02 6.90 -5.94
N PRO A 208 38.91 7.39 -4.68
CA PRO A 208 38.00 8.47 -4.31
C PRO A 208 38.45 9.86 -4.80
N ALA A 209 38.22 10.12 -6.08
CA ALA A 209 37.77 11.44 -6.50
C ALA A 209 36.33 11.62 -5.99
N ALA A 210 35.98 12.81 -5.50
CA ALA A 210 34.58 13.15 -5.28
C ALA A 210 33.85 13.01 -6.63
N ALA A 211 32.84 12.15 -6.69
CA ALA A 211 32.11 11.88 -7.92
C ALA A 211 31.61 13.22 -8.51
N PRO A 212 31.87 13.51 -9.79
CA PRO A 212 31.42 14.75 -10.39
C PRO A 212 29.88 14.72 -10.44
N ILE A 213 29.25 15.41 -9.49
CA ILE A 213 27.79 15.53 -9.38
C ILE A 213 27.26 15.85 -10.78
N HIS A 214 26.51 14.92 -11.37
CA HIS A 214 26.03 15.01 -12.75
C HIS A 214 25.36 16.38 -12.94
N GLU A 215 25.79 17.16 -13.93
CA GLU A 215 25.26 18.53 -14.11
C GLU A 215 23.75 18.49 -14.40
N ASP A 216 23.26 17.42 -15.02
CA ASP A 216 21.83 17.16 -15.22
C ASP A 216 21.07 16.86 -13.93
N ALA A 217 21.70 16.24 -12.92
CA ALA A 217 21.09 16.06 -11.59
C ALA A 217 20.93 17.40 -10.84
N ARG A 218 21.73 18.42 -11.19
CA ARG A 218 21.54 19.82 -10.76
C ARG A 218 20.46 20.56 -11.57
N ALA A 219 19.99 20.00 -12.68
CA ALA A 219 18.84 20.50 -13.44
C ALA A 219 17.49 19.94 -12.92
N PHE A 220 17.50 19.14 -11.85
CA PHE A 220 16.32 18.74 -11.10
C PHE A 220 16.00 19.80 -10.03
N ASP A 221 14.95 20.61 -10.25
CA ASP A 221 14.55 21.66 -9.30
C ASP A 221 13.82 21.08 -8.07
N VAL A 222 14.60 20.44 -7.20
CA VAL A 222 14.13 19.90 -5.93
C VAL A 222 13.58 21.00 -5.00
N ALA A 223 14.01 22.26 -5.16
CA ALA A 223 13.53 23.36 -4.33
C ALA A 223 12.08 23.72 -4.66
N SER A 224 11.74 23.84 -5.95
CA SER A 224 10.35 24.02 -6.39
C SER A 224 9.50 22.79 -6.07
N ILE A 225 10.04 21.58 -6.25
CA ILE A 225 9.29 20.34 -5.98
C ILE A 225 9.01 20.18 -4.48
N ARG A 226 9.97 20.48 -3.58
CA ARG A 226 9.74 20.47 -2.12
C ARG A 226 8.65 21.46 -1.68
N ALA A 227 8.50 22.59 -2.37
CA ALA A 227 7.47 23.57 -2.04
C ALA A 227 6.03 23.03 -2.24
N ASP A 228 5.84 22.01 -3.08
CA ASP A 228 4.55 21.32 -3.21
C ASP A 228 4.23 20.43 -2.00
N PHE A 229 5.18 20.06 -1.15
CA PHE A 229 4.98 19.14 -0.02
C PHE A 229 4.96 19.92 1.31
N PRO A 230 3.81 20.47 1.75
CA PRO A 230 3.76 21.45 2.85
C PRO A 230 4.37 20.93 4.16
N ILE A 231 4.21 19.63 4.45
CA ILE A 231 4.76 18.99 5.66
C ILE A 231 6.30 18.99 5.74
N LEU A 232 7.02 19.16 4.62
CA LEU A 232 8.49 19.29 4.63
C LEU A 232 8.97 20.67 5.14
N SER A 233 8.04 21.59 5.43
CA SER A 233 8.34 22.86 6.11
C SER A 233 8.21 22.78 7.64
N GLU A 234 7.77 21.64 8.19
CA GLU A 234 7.55 21.46 9.63
C GLU A 234 8.84 21.40 10.45
N THR A 235 8.71 21.75 11.74
CA THR A 235 9.80 21.73 12.72
C THR A 235 9.54 20.64 13.77
N VAL A 236 10.39 19.60 13.79
CA VAL A 236 10.30 18.46 14.70
C VAL A 236 11.45 18.52 15.70
N ASN A 237 11.14 18.37 17.00
CA ASN A 237 12.12 18.46 18.10
C ASN A 237 12.95 19.76 18.11
N GLY A 238 12.39 20.85 17.55
CA GLY A 238 13.07 22.15 17.43
C GLY A 238 14.06 22.26 16.26
N LYS A 239 14.05 21.31 15.32
CA LYS A 239 14.90 21.26 14.12
C LYS A 239 14.02 21.11 12.86
N PRO A 240 14.47 21.53 11.66
CA PRO A 240 13.75 21.25 10.42
C PRO A 240 13.55 19.74 10.22
N LEU A 241 12.39 19.34 9.70
CA LEU A 241 12.12 17.93 9.41
C LEU A 241 12.99 17.42 8.25
N ILE A 242 13.76 16.36 8.50
CA ILE A 242 14.43 15.56 7.47
C ILE A 242 13.72 14.21 7.37
N TRP A 243 12.94 14.00 6.30
CA TRP A 243 12.10 12.80 6.16
C TRP A 243 12.73 11.74 5.26
N PHE A 244 13.23 10.66 5.86
CA PHE A 244 13.87 9.50 5.20
C PHE A 244 13.16 8.15 5.48
N ASP A 245 11.90 8.14 5.92
CA ASP A 245 11.08 6.89 6.03
C ASP A 245 10.11 6.70 4.84
N ASN A 246 10.52 7.17 3.66
CA ASN A 246 9.75 7.12 2.42
C ASN A 246 9.30 5.70 2.05
N ALA A 247 10.17 4.72 2.24
CA ALA A 247 9.87 3.31 1.99
C ALA A 247 8.93 2.67 3.04
N ALA A 248 8.45 3.41 4.05
CA ALA A 248 7.24 3.07 4.80
C ALA A 248 6.04 3.87 4.28
N THR A 249 6.17 5.20 4.18
CA THR A 249 5.20 6.07 3.49
C THR A 249 5.87 7.34 2.99
N THR A 250 5.49 7.78 1.79
CA THR A 250 5.90 9.09 1.26
C THR A 250 4.94 10.18 1.72
N GLN A 251 5.39 11.42 1.66
CA GLN A 251 4.57 12.61 1.92
C GLN A 251 3.67 12.94 0.72
N LYS A 252 2.78 13.93 0.88
CA LYS A 252 1.70 14.24 -0.08
C LYS A 252 1.91 15.63 -0.69
N PRO A 253 1.87 15.79 -2.02
CA PRO A 253 1.92 17.12 -2.63
C PRO A 253 0.56 17.81 -2.47
N GLN A 254 0.57 19.14 -2.49
CA GLN A 254 -0.61 19.97 -2.25
C GLN A 254 -1.74 19.66 -3.26
N SER A 255 -1.43 19.31 -4.51
CA SER A 255 -2.45 18.96 -5.50
C SER A 255 -3.27 17.71 -5.13
N VAL A 256 -2.67 16.73 -4.43
CA VAL A 256 -3.39 15.55 -3.92
C VAL A 256 -4.29 15.92 -2.74
N ILE A 257 -3.82 16.80 -1.85
CA ILE A 257 -4.59 17.32 -0.72
C ILE A 257 -5.80 18.12 -1.24
N ASP A 258 -5.56 19.04 -2.19
CA ASP A 258 -6.59 19.86 -2.82
C ASP A 258 -7.59 19.00 -3.61
N ARG A 259 -7.14 17.92 -4.28
CA ARG A 259 -8.03 17.01 -5.01
C ARG A 259 -9.01 16.28 -4.09
N LEU A 260 -8.55 15.84 -2.91
CA LEU A 260 -9.40 15.26 -1.87
C LEU A 260 -10.40 16.28 -1.31
N VAL A 261 -9.92 17.49 -0.99
CA VAL A 261 -10.76 18.59 -0.49
C VAL A 261 -11.85 18.95 -1.52
N HIS A 262 -11.48 19.08 -2.80
CA HIS A 262 -12.42 19.37 -3.89
C HIS A 262 -13.50 18.29 -4.02
N PHE A 263 -13.12 17.00 -3.96
CA PHE A 263 -14.08 15.90 -4.02
C PHE A 263 -15.14 16.02 -2.92
N TYR A 264 -14.71 16.17 -1.66
CA TYR A 264 -15.63 16.29 -0.53
C TYR A 264 -16.46 17.59 -0.53
N GLN A 265 -15.99 18.66 -1.15
CA GLN A 265 -16.72 19.93 -1.25
C GLN A 265 -17.70 20.01 -2.43
N HIS A 266 -17.45 19.32 -3.55
CA HIS A 266 -18.13 19.59 -4.82
C HIS A 266 -18.61 18.36 -5.63
N GLU A 267 -18.10 17.16 -5.34
CA GLU A 267 -18.37 15.95 -6.14
C GLU A 267 -19.00 14.81 -5.32
N ASN A 268 -18.76 14.76 -4.01
CA ASN A 268 -19.04 13.62 -3.15
C ASN A 268 -20.46 13.04 -3.30
N SER A 269 -20.51 11.81 -3.78
CA SER A 269 -21.68 10.93 -3.82
C SER A 269 -21.25 9.47 -3.89
N ASN A 270 -22.21 8.55 -3.86
CA ASN A 270 -21.95 7.14 -4.18
C ASN A 270 -22.08 6.91 -5.71
N ILE A 271 -21.35 5.92 -6.22
CA ILE A 271 -21.05 5.76 -7.65
C ILE A 271 -21.95 4.75 -8.38
N HIS A 272 -21.91 4.81 -9.72
CA HIS A 272 -22.60 3.99 -10.72
C HIS A 272 -24.15 4.02 -10.71
N ARG A 273 -24.81 3.73 -9.59
CA ARG A 273 -26.23 3.29 -9.56
C ARG A 273 -27.27 4.40 -9.34
N ALA A 274 -26.87 5.67 -9.25
CA ALA A 274 -27.79 6.77 -8.97
C ALA A 274 -27.90 7.75 -10.16
N ALA A 275 -29.13 7.99 -10.62
CA ALA A 275 -29.44 8.80 -11.80
C ALA A 275 -29.45 10.32 -11.51
N HIS A 276 -28.50 10.82 -10.72
CA HIS A 276 -28.40 12.23 -10.35
C HIS A 276 -26.98 12.79 -10.48
N GLU A 277 -26.88 14.08 -10.83
CA GLU A 277 -25.65 14.81 -11.17
C GLU A 277 -24.42 14.47 -10.33
N LEU A 278 -24.53 14.49 -9.00
CA LEU A 278 -23.38 14.22 -8.11
C LEU A 278 -22.86 12.78 -8.19
N ALA A 279 -23.70 11.81 -8.55
CA ALA A 279 -23.27 10.42 -8.74
C ALA A 279 -22.61 10.22 -10.10
N ALA A 280 -23.03 10.96 -11.14
CA ALA A 280 -22.30 11.02 -12.40
C ALA A 280 -20.87 11.54 -12.14
N ARG A 281 -20.73 12.74 -11.57
CA ARG A 281 -19.43 13.35 -11.23
C ARG A 281 -18.55 12.46 -10.36
N ALA A 282 -19.10 11.86 -9.30
CA ALA A 282 -18.34 10.95 -8.44
C ALA A 282 -17.88 9.68 -9.19
N THR A 283 -18.67 9.18 -10.15
CA THR A 283 -18.31 8.02 -10.99
C THR A 283 -17.26 8.41 -12.01
N ASP A 284 -17.45 9.53 -12.71
CA ASP A 284 -16.52 10.05 -13.72
C ASP A 284 -15.13 10.30 -13.10
N ALA A 285 -15.07 10.87 -11.89
CA ALA A 285 -13.82 11.06 -11.15
C ALA A 285 -13.16 9.75 -10.71
N TYR A 286 -13.95 8.76 -10.27
CA TYR A 286 -13.44 7.45 -9.82
C TYR A 286 -12.87 6.63 -10.98
N GLU A 287 -13.56 6.62 -12.12
CA GLU A 287 -13.11 5.91 -13.31
C GLU A 287 -12.00 6.67 -14.07
N ASP A 288 -11.94 8.01 -14.03
CA ASP A 288 -10.77 8.79 -14.47
C ASP A 288 -9.52 8.45 -13.66
N ALA A 289 -9.65 8.23 -12.35
CA ALA A 289 -8.55 7.75 -11.51
C ALA A 289 -8.15 6.30 -11.84
N ARG A 290 -9.09 5.44 -12.23
CA ARG A 290 -8.78 4.09 -12.76
C ARG A 290 -7.99 4.18 -14.06
N GLY A 291 -8.41 5.07 -14.98
CA GLY A 291 -7.71 5.38 -16.23
C GLY A 291 -6.30 5.94 -16.01
N ALA A 292 -6.10 6.77 -14.98
CA ALA A 292 -4.78 7.22 -14.56
C ALA A 292 -3.90 6.06 -14.07
N ALA A 293 -4.44 5.16 -13.24
CA ALA A 293 -3.72 3.97 -12.77
C ALA A 293 -3.38 2.98 -13.89
N ARG A 294 -4.31 2.74 -14.84
CA ARG A 294 -4.06 1.93 -16.03
C ARG A 294 -2.93 2.54 -16.88
N LYS A 295 -3.02 3.84 -17.17
CA LYS A 295 -2.02 4.58 -17.96
C LYS A 295 -0.64 4.53 -17.32
N PHE A 296 -0.54 4.79 -16.01
CA PHE A 296 0.72 4.80 -15.27
C PHE A 296 1.44 3.44 -15.30
N LEU A 297 0.68 2.34 -15.25
CA LEU A 297 1.20 0.98 -15.28
C LEU A 297 1.39 0.41 -16.71
N GLY A 298 1.05 1.16 -17.76
CA GLY A 298 1.03 0.63 -19.12
C GLY A 298 0.04 -0.54 -19.32
N ALA A 299 -1.01 -0.64 -18.50
CA ALA A 299 -2.00 -1.71 -18.59
C ALA A 299 -2.93 -1.54 -19.81
N GLU A 300 -3.45 -2.66 -20.32
CA GLU A 300 -4.21 -2.71 -21.57
C GLU A 300 -5.59 -2.04 -21.45
N ALA A 301 -6.45 -2.53 -20.53
CA ALA A 301 -7.81 -2.06 -20.32
C ALA A 301 -8.06 -1.64 -18.86
N ASP A 302 -9.10 -0.83 -18.62
CA ASP A 302 -9.37 -0.27 -17.28
C ASP A 302 -9.91 -1.38 -16.36
N GLU A 303 -10.54 -2.40 -16.93
CA GLU A 303 -10.98 -3.64 -16.30
C GLU A 303 -9.84 -4.47 -15.69
N ASN A 304 -8.59 -4.25 -16.12
CA ASN A 304 -7.42 -4.87 -15.50
C ASN A 304 -7.09 -4.28 -14.12
N ILE A 305 -7.61 -3.09 -13.77
CA ILE A 305 -7.27 -2.31 -12.58
C ILE A 305 -8.37 -2.40 -11.52
N ILE A 306 -8.07 -3.09 -10.42
CA ILE A 306 -8.94 -3.24 -9.25
C ILE A 306 -8.40 -2.37 -8.10
N PHE A 307 -9.25 -1.50 -7.57
CA PHE A 307 -8.97 -0.74 -6.36
C PHE A 307 -9.17 -1.57 -5.09
N VAL A 308 -8.21 -1.47 -4.17
CA VAL A 308 -8.18 -2.15 -2.87
C VAL A 308 -7.61 -1.21 -1.80
N ARG A 309 -7.59 -1.59 -0.53
CA ARG A 309 -7.00 -0.77 0.55
C ARG A 309 -5.46 -0.64 0.50
N GLY A 310 -4.78 -1.42 -0.32
CA GLY A 310 -3.33 -1.44 -0.48
C GLY A 310 -2.80 -2.77 -1.02
N ALA A 311 -1.51 -2.86 -1.35
CA ALA A 311 -0.85 -4.06 -1.89
C ALA A 311 -1.10 -5.32 -1.03
N THR A 312 -1.10 -5.19 0.30
CA THR A 312 -1.41 -6.29 1.22
C THR A 312 -2.80 -6.87 0.97
N GLU A 313 -3.81 -6.04 0.65
CA GLU A 313 -5.15 -6.54 0.32
C GLU A 313 -5.19 -7.17 -1.07
N ALA A 314 -4.50 -6.60 -2.05
CA ALA A 314 -4.36 -7.18 -3.39
C ALA A 314 -3.76 -8.61 -3.34
N ILE A 315 -2.69 -8.81 -2.56
CA ILE A 315 -2.06 -10.14 -2.39
C ILE A 315 -3.02 -11.10 -1.67
N ASN A 316 -3.75 -10.64 -0.64
CA ASN A 316 -4.75 -11.47 0.04
C ASN A 316 -5.93 -11.86 -0.87
N LEU A 317 -6.35 -10.96 -1.78
CA LEU A 317 -7.36 -11.26 -2.80
C LEU A 317 -6.88 -12.41 -3.70
N VAL A 318 -5.68 -12.30 -4.28
CA VAL A 318 -5.13 -13.36 -5.15
C VAL A 318 -4.92 -14.66 -4.36
N ALA A 319 -4.32 -14.61 -3.18
CA ALA A 319 -4.09 -15.78 -2.33
C ALA A 319 -5.39 -16.49 -1.90
N HIS A 320 -6.44 -15.75 -1.56
CA HIS A 320 -7.70 -16.35 -1.12
C HIS A 320 -8.64 -16.73 -2.25
N ALA A 321 -8.76 -15.94 -3.32
CA ALA A 321 -9.68 -16.22 -4.42
C ALA A 321 -9.05 -17.14 -5.48
N TRP A 322 -7.99 -16.69 -6.17
CA TRP A 322 -7.29 -17.51 -7.16
C TRP A 322 -6.66 -18.74 -6.49
N GLY A 323 -5.98 -18.53 -5.36
CA GLY A 323 -5.31 -19.61 -4.62
C GLY A 323 -6.26 -20.69 -4.09
N SER A 324 -7.46 -20.35 -3.59
CA SER A 324 -8.42 -21.40 -3.15
C SER A 324 -9.03 -22.21 -4.29
N LYS A 325 -8.91 -21.76 -5.54
CA LYS A 325 -9.39 -22.47 -6.72
C LYS A 325 -8.29 -23.32 -7.38
N ASN A 326 -7.07 -22.78 -7.43
CA ASN A 326 -6.01 -23.27 -8.33
C ASN A 326 -4.81 -23.92 -7.60
N LEU A 327 -4.81 -23.99 -6.26
CA LEU A 327 -3.78 -24.68 -5.46
C LEU A 327 -4.36 -25.91 -4.75
N GLY A 328 -3.67 -27.04 -4.86
CA GLY A 328 -3.96 -28.29 -4.16
C GLY A 328 -2.76 -28.87 -3.41
N HIS A 329 -2.92 -30.11 -2.92
CA HIS A 329 -1.91 -30.76 -2.10
C HIS A 329 -0.65 -31.12 -2.90
N GLY A 330 0.49 -30.53 -2.52
CA GLY A 330 1.79 -30.75 -3.17
C GLY A 330 2.03 -29.91 -4.42
N ASP A 331 1.10 -29.00 -4.78
CA ASP A 331 1.41 -27.88 -5.67
C ASP A 331 2.37 -26.91 -4.99
N GLU A 332 3.13 -26.13 -5.76
CA GLU A 332 4.24 -25.32 -5.26
C GLU A 332 4.02 -23.82 -5.51
N ILE A 333 4.29 -23.03 -4.47
CA ILE A 333 4.39 -21.57 -4.53
C ILE A 333 5.87 -21.22 -4.35
N VAL A 334 6.48 -20.52 -5.31
CA VAL A 334 7.85 -20.00 -5.16
C VAL A 334 7.77 -18.54 -4.74
N ILE A 335 8.42 -18.19 -3.63
CA ILE A 335 8.68 -16.79 -3.20
C ILE A 335 10.18 -16.52 -3.17
N THR A 336 10.62 -15.27 -2.98
CA THR A 336 12.04 -14.95 -2.74
C THR A 336 12.34 -14.76 -1.25
N HIS A 337 13.62 -14.64 -0.87
CA HIS A 337 13.98 -14.15 0.47
C HIS A 337 13.65 -12.66 0.67
N LEU A 338 13.61 -11.86 -0.40
CA LEU A 338 13.47 -10.40 -0.37
C LEU A 338 12.05 -9.91 -0.03
N GLU A 339 11.09 -10.83 0.07
CA GLU A 339 9.67 -10.50 0.24
C GLU A 339 9.36 -9.76 1.54
N HIS A 340 8.56 -8.70 1.39
CA HIS A 340 7.83 -8.09 2.49
C HIS A 340 6.81 -9.08 3.05
N HIS A 341 6.52 -9.04 4.36
CA HIS A 341 5.60 -9.97 5.03
C HIS A 341 4.21 -10.07 4.37
N ALA A 342 3.75 -9.00 3.70
CA ALA A 342 2.51 -9.01 2.91
C ALA A 342 2.53 -10.01 1.75
N ASN A 343 3.70 -10.28 1.16
CA ASN A 343 3.92 -11.27 0.10
C ASN A 343 4.50 -12.60 0.64
N ILE A 344 4.29 -12.90 1.93
CA ILE A 344 4.67 -14.16 2.57
C ILE A 344 3.47 -14.78 3.30
N VAL A 345 2.85 -14.02 4.22
CA VAL A 345 1.82 -14.55 5.13
C VAL A 345 0.56 -15.06 4.39
N PRO A 346 0.03 -14.40 3.35
CA PRO A 346 -1.12 -14.92 2.61
C PRO A 346 -0.84 -16.27 1.95
N TRP A 347 0.38 -16.45 1.42
CA TRP A 347 0.83 -17.73 0.85
C TRP A 347 0.93 -18.81 1.92
N GLN A 348 1.44 -18.51 3.11
CA GLN A 348 1.48 -19.45 4.24
C GLN A 348 0.07 -19.87 4.68
N LEU A 349 -0.89 -18.94 4.69
CA LEU A 349 -2.28 -19.21 5.06
C LEU A 349 -3.01 -20.07 4.01
N ILE A 350 -2.84 -19.80 2.71
CA ILE A 350 -3.46 -20.63 1.66
C ILE A 350 -2.77 -21.99 1.52
N ALA A 351 -1.44 -22.06 1.66
CA ALA A 351 -0.68 -23.32 1.70
C ALA A 351 -1.19 -24.24 2.82
N LYS A 352 -1.35 -23.72 4.04
CA LYS A 352 -1.91 -24.46 5.18
C LYS A 352 -3.35 -24.97 4.94
N LYS A 353 -4.15 -24.26 4.13
CA LYS A 353 -5.52 -24.65 3.76
C LYS A 353 -5.60 -25.69 2.64
N THR A 354 -4.68 -25.64 1.68
CA THR A 354 -4.71 -26.41 0.42
C THR A 354 -3.78 -27.63 0.41
N GLY A 355 -2.75 -27.62 1.26
CA GLY A 355 -1.64 -28.58 1.20
C GLY A 355 -0.55 -28.20 0.19
N ALA A 356 -0.60 -27.01 -0.40
CA ALA A 356 0.50 -26.51 -1.23
C ALA A 356 1.78 -26.26 -0.40
N VAL A 357 2.93 -26.29 -1.06
CA VAL A 357 4.27 -26.16 -0.46
C VAL A 357 4.90 -24.84 -0.88
N ILE A 358 5.51 -24.12 0.07
CA ILE A 358 6.28 -22.91 -0.22
C ILE A 358 7.75 -23.27 -0.43
N LYS A 359 8.29 -22.83 -1.56
CA LYS A 359 9.72 -22.79 -1.90
C LYS A 359 10.22 -21.35 -1.80
N VAL A 360 11.49 -21.14 -1.44
CA VAL A 360 12.08 -19.80 -1.26
C VAL A 360 13.36 -19.67 -2.06
N ALA A 361 13.37 -18.81 -3.08
CA ALA A 361 14.54 -18.49 -3.87
C ALA A 361 15.58 -17.70 -3.03
N PRO A 362 16.87 -18.09 -3.05
CA PRO A 362 17.91 -17.47 -2.24
C PRO A 362 18.47 -16.19 -2.85
N VAL A 363 19.24 -15.50 -2.02
CA VAL A 363 20.06 -14.33 -2.38
C VAL A 363 21.51 -14.57 -1.98
N ASP A 364 22.44 -13.87 -2.62
CA ASP A 364 23.81 -13.72 -2.13
C ASP A 364 23.87 -12.82 -0.87
N ASP A 365 25.07 -12.58 -0.35
CA ASP A 365 25.27 -11.75 0.85
C ASP A 365 25.21 -10.24 0.56
N ALA A 366 25.30 -9.83 -0.71
CA ALA A 366 25.00 -8.46 -1.15
C ALA A 366 23.49 -8.21 -1.23
N GLY A 367 22.68 -9.27 -1.38
CA GLY A 367 21.23 -9.22 -1.53
C GLY A 367 20.74 -9.25 -2.97
N ASN A 368 21.57 -9.66 -3.93
CA ASN A 368 21.13 -9.97 -5.31
C ASN A 368 20.34 -11.29 -5.32
N LEU A 369 19.31 -11.37 -6.17
CA LEU A 369 18.53 -12.60 -6.34
C LEU A 369 19.30 -13.64 -7.16
N LEU A 370 19.48 -14.84 -6.61
CA LEU A 370 20.17 -15.94 -7.29
C LEU A 370 19.25 -16.59 -8.32
N LEU A 371 19.17 -15.98 -9.50
CA LEU A 371 18.21 -16.29 -10.56
C LEU A 371 18.28 -17.75 -11.05
N SER A 372 19.47 -18.35 -11.07
CA SER A 372 19.65 -19.77 -11.39
C SER A 372 19.01 -20.70 -10.35
N GLU A 373 19.12 -20.37 -9.06
CA GLU A 373 18.47 -21.15 -8.00
C GLU A 373 16.95 -20.91 -7.96
N LEU A 374 16.47 -19.76 -8.45
CA LEU A 374 15.04 -19.58 -8.74
C LEU A 374 14.59 -20.49 -9.89
N GLU A 375 15.36 -20.61 -10.97
CA GLU A 375 15.06 -21.49 -12.09
C GLU A 375 15.04 -22.98 -11.67
N ASP A 376 16.00 -23.44 -10.86
CA ASP A 376 16.01 -24.80 -10.29
C ASP A 376 14.82 -25.08 -9.33
N LEU A 377 14.23 -24.04 -8.72
CA LEU A 377 13.06 -24.16 -7.86
C LEU A 377 11.73 -24.19 -8.63
N VAL A 378 11.65 -23.64 -9.84
CA VAL A 378 10.43 -23.59 -10.65
C VAL A 378 10.32 -24.85 -11.52
N GLY A 379 9.14 -25.49 -11.53
CA GLY A 379 8.91 -26.71 -12.30
C GLY A 379 7.44 -27.06 -12.50
N PRO A 380 7.11 -28.25 -13.01
CA PRO A 380 5.73 -28.64 -13.37
C PRO A 380 4.69 -28.67 -12.22
N ARG A 381 5.12 -28.58 -10.96
CA ARG A 381 4.24 -28.41 -9.79
C ARG A 381 4.09 -26.96 -9.34
N THR A 382 4.93 -26.05 -9.81
CA THR A 382 4.81 -24.62 -9.51
C THR A 382 3.54 -24.10 -10.15
N LYS A 383 2.67 -23.50 -9.34
CA LYS A 383 1.42 -22.86 -9.79
C LYS A 383 1.51 -21.35 -9.73
N LEU A 384 2.30 -20.83 -8.80
CA LEU A 384 2.51 -19.41 -8.60
C LEU A 384 3.99 -19.14 -8.31
N VAL A 385 4.55 -18.11 -8.94
CA VAL A 385 5.75 -17.42 -8.47
C VAL A 385 5.33 -16.05 -7.97
N ALA A 386 5.66 -15.70 -6.73
CA ALA A 386 5.34 -14.39 -6.15
C ALA A 386 6.62 -13.70 -5.68
N ALA A 387 6.98 -12.59 -6.31
CA ALA A 387 8.27 -11.93 -6.12
C ALA A 387 8.13 -10.40 -6.00
N THR A 388 8.90 -9.77 -5.13
CA THR A 388 9.00 -8.30 -5.10
C THR A 388 9.83 -7.78 -6.28
N GLN A 389 9.42 -6.66 -6.88
CA GLN A 389 10.24 -5.98 -7.89
C GLN A 389 11.36 -5.15 -7.24
N VAL A 390 11.11 -4.58 -6.04
CA VAL A 390 12.06 -3.75 -5.30
C VAL A 390 11.94 -4.03 -3.80
N SER A 391 13.00 -4.58 -3.20
CA SER A 391 12.98 -4.95 -1.77
C SER A 391 12.84 -3.72 -0.87
N ASN A 392 11.83 -3.72 0.01
CA ASN A 392 11.60 -2.61 0.95
C ASN A 392 12.67 -2.47 2.06
N ALA A 393 13.50 -3.50 2.24
CA ALA A 393 14.52 -3.56 3.28
C ALA A 393 15.91 -3.33 2.68
N LEU A 394 16.23 -3.96 1.55
CA LEU A 394 17.57 -3.86 0.93
C LEU A 394 17.66 -2.80 -0.17
N GLY A 395 16.54 -2.44 -0.81
CA GLY A 395 16.54 -1.64 -2.04
C GLY A 395 16.78 -2.42 -3.33
N THR A 396 17.21 -3.69 -3.27
CA THR A 396 17.46 -4.57 -4.43
C THR A 396 16.32 -4.51 -5.44
N VAL A 397 16.63 -4.14 -6.69
CA VAL A 397 15.75 -4.29 -7.84
C VAL A 397 15.91 -5.72 -8.37
N THR A 398 14.83 -6.49 -8.47
CA THR A 398 14.88 -7.86 -8.98
C THR A 398 14.73 -7.90 -10.51
N PRO A 399 15.27 -8.91 -11.20
CA PRO A 399 15.07 -9.10 -12.64
C PRO A 399 13.65 -9.63 -12.94
N ALA A 400 12.62 -8.85 -12.58
CA ALA A 400 11.21 -9.27 -12.58
C ALA A 400 10.73 -9.85 -13.92
N LYS A 401 11.20 -9.31 -15.05
CA LYS A 401 10.89 -9.86 -16.38
C LYS A 401 11.45 -11.27 -16.58
N GLN A 402 12.67 -11.53 -16.15
CA GLN A 402 13.26 -12.87 -16.23
C GLN A 402 12.56 -13.85 -15.27
N ILE A 403 12.11 -13.37 -14.10
CA ILE A 403 11.27 -14.17 -13.18
C ILE A 403 9.95 -14.58 -13.87
N VAL A 404 9.30 -13.66 -14.59
CA VAL A 404 8.10 -13.96 -15.40
C VAL A 404 8.40 -14.99 -16.48
N GLU A 405 9.46 -14.78 -17.27
CA GLU A 405 9.89 -15.69 -18.35
C GLU A 405 10.28 -17.10 -17.84
N ILE A 406 10.81 -17.22 -16.61
CA ILE A 406 11.06 -18.51 -15.96
C ILE A 406 9.74 -19.19 -15.55
N ALA A 407 8.84 -18.47 -14.90
CA ALA A 407 7.56 -19.00 -14.42
C ALA A 407 6.64 -19.46 -15.55
N HIS A 408 6.51 -18.63 -16.59
CA HIS A 408 5.64 -18.90 -17.74
C HIS A 408 6.09 -20.12 -18.56
N ARG A 409 7.40 -20.43 -18.60
CA ARG A 409 7.91 -21.68 -19.22
C ARG A 409 7.35 -22.96 -18.61
N TYR A 410 6.85 -22.90 -17.37
CA TYR A 410 6.19 -24.02 -16.69
C TYR A 410 4.68 -23.85 -16.50
N GLY A 411 4.09 -22.76 -17.04
CA GLY A 411 2.67 -22.46 -16.89
C GLY A 411 2.25 -22.01 -15.48
N ALA A 412 3.19 -21.52 -14.67
CA ALA A 412 2.89 -20.90 -13.39
C ALA A 412 2.44 -19.44 -13.60
N ARG A 413 1.41 -18.99 -12.86
CA ARG A 413 1.05 -17.57 -12.79
C ARG A 413 2.10 -16.78 -11.99
N VAL A 414 2.17 -15.47 -12.19
CA VAL A 414 3.17 -14.60 -11.54
C VAL A 414 2.52 -13.42 -10.84
N LEU A 415 2.80 -13.23 -9.56
CA LEU A 415 2.47 -12.01 -8.82
C LEU A 415 3.74 -11.20 -8.53
N ILE A 416 3.73 -9.93 -8.93
CA ILE A 416 4.82 -9.00 -8.64
C ILE A 416 4.40 -7.99 -7.56
N ASP A 417 5.10 -7.96 -6.42
CA ASP A 417 4.97 -6.90 -5.42
C ASP A 417 5.78 -5.67 -5.85
N GLY A 418 5.08 -4.75 -6.50
CA GLY A 418 5.58 -3.47 -6.98
C GLY A 418 5.38 -2.33 -5.99
N ALA A 419 5.06 -2.59 -4.72
CA ALA A 419 4.80 -1.55 -3.72
C ALA A 419 6.01 -0.65 -3.42
N GLN A 420 7.20 -0.93 -3.96
CA GLN A 420 8.36 -0.02 -3.97
C GLN A 420 8.93 0.22 -5.39
N SER A 421 8.44 -0.42 -6.46
CA SER A 421 8.90 -0.09 -7.81
C SER A 421 8.17 1.12 -8.37
N VAL A 422 6.84 1.17 -8.21
CA VAL A 422 5.96 2.26 -8.68
C VAL A 422 6.44 3.69 -8.32
N PRO A 423 7.00 3.98 -7.11
CA PRO A 423 7.56 5.31 -6.81
C PRO A 423 8.98 5.60 -7.34
N HIS A 424 9.74 4.58 -7.78
CA HIS A 424 11.17 4.71 -8.08
C HIS A 424 11.56 4.26 -9.51
N LEU A 425 10.67 3.59 -10.25
CA LEU A 425 10.95 2.96 -11.54
C LEU A 425 9.74 3.05 -12.49
N THR A 426 10.01 3.19 -13.78
CA THR A 426 9.02 3.04 -14.85
C THR A 426 8.52 1.58 -14.90
N VAL A 427 7.19 1.39 -14.94
CA VAL A 427 6.53 0.08 -14.99
C VAL A 427 5.59 0.02 -16.19
N ASN A 428 5.86 -0.89 -17.13
CA ASN A 428 4.92 -1.27 -18.20
C ASN A 428 4.56 -2.76 -18.03
N LEU A 429 3.30 -3.04 -17.70
CA LEU A 429 2.84 -4.40 -17.42
C LEU A 429 2.67 -5.28 -18.67
N GLN A 430 2.46 -4.69 -19.85
CA GLN A 430 2.50 -5.43 -21.12
C GLN A 430 3.95 -5.86 -21.48
N GLU A 431 4.95 -5.04 -21.15
CA GLU A 431 6.36 -5.39 -21.36
C GLU A 431 6.92 -6.33 -20.30
N LEU A 432 6.41 -6.26 -19.06
CA LEU A 432 6.78 -7.12 -17.94
C LEU A 432 6.13 -8.51 -18.03
N GLY A 433 4.89 -8.60 -18.54
CA GLY A 433 4.15 -9.85 -18.71
C GLY A 433 3.59 -10.50 -17.44
N ALA A 434 3.62 -9.81 -16.29
CA ALA A 434 3.14 -10.36 -15.02
C ALA A 434 1.62 -10.62 -15.04
N ASP A 435 1.17 -11.74 -14.47
CA ASP A 435 -0.27 -12.09 -14.38
C ASP A 435 -1.01 -11.22 -13.35
N PHE A 436 -0.32 -10.87 -12.26
CA PHE A 436 -0.78 -9.97 -11.22
C PHE A 436 0.33 -8.99 -10.83
N PHE A 437 -0.02 -7.73 -10.54
CA PHE A 437 0.91 -6.72 -10.06
C PHE A 437 0.24 -5.86 -9.00
N VAL A 438 0.94 -5.49 -7.92
CA VAL A 438 0.32 -4.82 -6.77
C VAL A 438 1.12 -3.60 -6.29
N PHE A 439 0.42 -2.55 -5.85
CA PHE A 439 1.04 -1.42 -5.14
C PHE A 439 0.09 -0.73 -4.15
N SER A 440 0.64 0.09 -3.24
CA SER A 440 -0.11 0.89 -2.26
C SER A 440 0.00 2.39 -2.56
N GLY A 441 -1.13 3.10 -2.59
CA GLY A 441 -1.19 4.52 -2.93
C GLY A 441 -0.34 5.42 -2.01
N HIS A 442 -0.29 5.08 -0.72
CA HIS A 442 0.45 5.86 0.27
C HIS A 442 1.98 5.88 0.09
N LYS A 443 2.53 5.03 -0.78
CA LYS A 443 3.95 5.01 -1.15
C LYS A 443 4.25 5.77 -2.44
N ILE A 444 3.26 5.91 -3.33
CA ILE A 444 3.31 6.73 -4.54
C ILE A 444 2.65 8.10 -4.30
N TYR A 445 2.99 8.75 -3.19
CA TYR A 445 2.60 10.12 -2.83
C TYR A 445 1.08 10.36 -2.67
N GLY A 446 0.25 9.34 -2.89
CA GLY A 446 -1.20 9.36 -2.78
C GLY A 446 -1.72 9.06 -1.37
N PRO A 447 -3.05 8.97 -1.20
CA PRO A 447 -3.69 8.80 0.10
C PRO A 447 -3.36 7.47 0.80
N THR A 448 -3.70 7.38 2.09
CA THR A 448 -3.77 6.10 2.81
C THR A 448 -5.06 5.35 2.43
N GLY A 449 -5.19 4.09 2.85
CA GLY A 449 -6.44 3.34 2.64
C GLY A 449 -6.79 2.99 1.20
N ILE A 450 -5.85 3.17 0.25
CA ILE A 450 -6.00 2.89 -1.18
C ILE A 450 -4.74 2.25 -1.78
N GLY A 451 -4.94 1.44 -2.81
CA GLY A 451 -3.92 0.82 -3.64
C GLY A 451 -4.58 0.03 -4.78
N VAL A 452 -3.75 -0.68 -5.55
CA VAL A 452 -4.18 -1.32 -6.80
C VAL A 452 -3.72 -2.78 -6.83
N LEU A 453 -4.63 -3.65 -7.28
CA LEU A 453 -4.32 -4.92 -7.94
C LEU A 453 -4.51 -4.71 -9.44
N TYR A 454 -3.45 -4.88 -10.22
CA TYR A 454 -3.59 -5.23 -11.63
C TYR A 454 -3.70 -6.74 -11.77
N GLY A 455 -4.51 -7.21 -12.72
CA GLY A 455 -4.39 -8.56 -13.25
C GLY A 455 -4.62 -8.63 -14.76
N SER A 456 -3.96 -9.57 -15.44
CA SER A 456 -4.22 -9.88 -16.86
C SER A 456 -5.63 -10.43 -17.05
N GLU A 457 -6.19 -10.34 -18.26
CA GLU A 457 -7.58 -10.79 -18.53
C GLU A 457 -7.78 -12.26 -18.12
N ASP A 458 -6.90 -13.16 -18.57
CA ASP A 458 -6.90 -14.57 -18.21
C ASP A 458 -6.87 -14.80 -16.69
N ALA A 459 -5.96 -14.12 -15.98
CA ALA A 459 -5.77 -14.29 -14.54
C ALA A 459 -6.99 -13.78 -13.76
N LEU A 460 -7.59 -12.65 -14.19
CA LEU A 460 -8.82 -12.12 -13.61
C LEU A 460 -10.04 -12.99 -13.97
N ALA A 461 -10.08 -13.60 -15.17
CA ALA A 461 -11.14 -14.53 -15.58
C ALA A 461 -11.07 -15.85 -14.79
N GLU A 462 -9.87 -16.38 -14.57
CA GLU A 462 -9.62 -17.53 -13.69
C GLU A 462 -10.06 -17.27 -12.24
N THR A 463 -9.90 -16.03 -11.76
CA THR A 463 -10.08 -15.69 -10.34
C THR A 463 -11.58 -15.59 -9.99
N PRO A 464 -12.10 -16.39 -9.03
CA PRO A 464 -13.47 -16.27 -8.55
C PRO A 464 -13.65 -14.99 -7.71
N PRO A 465 -14.89 -14.55 -7.40
CA PRO A 465 -15.08 -13.40 -6.50
C PRO A 465 -14.47 -13.64 -5.11
N TRP A 466 -13.99 -12.58 -4.46
CA TRP A 466 -13.33 -12.66 -3.15
C TRP A 466 -14.24 -12.24 -2.00
N GLN A 467 -14.61 -10.96 -1.94
CA GLN A 467 -15.59 -10.42 -1.00
C GLN A 467 -16.98 -10.40 -1.67
N GLY A 468 -18.03 -10.72 -0.92
CA GLY A 468 -19.42 -10.69 -1.39
C GLY A 468 -20.20 -9.52 -0.80
N GLY A 469 -20.98 -8.82 -1.62
CA GLY A 469 -21.77 -7.68 -1.17
C GLY A 469 -22.50 -6.99 -2.33
N GLY A 470 -22.86 -5.72 -2.14
CA GLY A 470 -23.30 -4.88 -3.25
C GLY A 470 -22.17 -4.60 -4.26
N ASN A 471 -22.51 -3.91 -5.36
CA ASN A 471 -21.60 -3.52 -6.44
C ASN A 471 -21.07 -4.67 -7.32
N MET A 472 -20.48 -5.70 -6.72
CA MET A 472 -19.91 -6.87 -7.41
C MET A 472 -20.92 -7.86 -8.02
N ILE A 473 -22.21 -7.53 -7.93
CA ILE A 473 -23.37 -8.34 -8.34
C ILE A 473 -24.00 -7.77 -9.63
N ALA A 474 -24.38 -8.66 -10.54
CA ALA A 474 -25.20 -8.37 -11.72
C ALA A 474 -26.67 -8.76 -11.53
N ASP A 475 -26.95 -9.86 -10.81
CA ASP A 475 -28.29 -10.34 -10.45
C ASP A 475 -28.24 -11.10 -9.11
N VAL A 476 -29.30 -11.00 -8.30
CA VAL A 476 -29.39 -11.71 -7.01
C VAL A 476 -30.83 -12.09 -6.67
N THR A 477 -31.02 -13.37 -6.36
CA THR A 477 -32.22 -13.95 -5.73
C THR A 477 -31.84 -14.56 -4.37
N LEU A 478 -32.78 -15.17 -3.65
CA LEU A 478 -32.48 -15.86 -2.40
C LEU A 478 -31.72 -17.18 -2.62
N GLU A 479 -31.76 -17.71 -3.84
CA GLU A 479 -31.20 -19.00 -4.24
C GLU A 479 -29.90 -18.87 -5.06
N ARG A 480 -29.64 -17.70 -5.66
CA ARG A 480 -28.55 -17.50 -6.64
C ARG A 480 -28.01 -16.06 -6.63
N ALA A 481 -26.71 -15.93 -6.80
CA ALA A 481 -26.06 -14.70 -7.24
C ALA A 481 -25.43 -14.87 -8.64
N VAL A 482 -25.43 -13.80 -9.43
CA VAL A 482 -24.61 -13.64 -10.64
C VAL A 482 -23.70 -12.44 -10.41
N PHE A 483 -22.43 -12.58 -10.74
CA PHE A 483 -21.40 -11.56 -10.49
C PHE A 483 -21.17 -10.69 -11.72
N GLN A 484 -20.64 -9.48 -11.50
CA GLN A 484 -20.13 -8.62 -12.56
C GLN A 484 -18.86 -9.22 -13.20
N GLY A 485 -18.43 -8.63 -14.32
CA GLY A 485 -17.05 -8.77 -14.80
C GLY A 485 -16.05 -7.98 -13.95
N PRO A 486 -14.73 -8.13 -14.17
CA PRO A 486 -13.74 -7.17 -13.69
C PRO A 486 -14.06 -5.74 -14.17
N PRO A 487 -13.65 -4.69 -13.43
CA PRO A 487 -13.02 -4.75 -12.12
C PRO A 487 -14.06 -5.01 -11.01
N ASN A 488 -15.31 -4.63 -11.25
CA ASN A 488 -16.43 -4.65 -10.30
C ASN A 488 -16.63 -5.97 -9.56
N LYS A 489 -16.36 -7.13 -10.18
CA LYS A 489 -16.37 -8.47 -9.55
C LYS A 489 -15.60 -8.55 -8.22
N PHE A 490 -14.61 -7.68 -8.04
CA PHE A 490 -13.71 -7.63 -6.90
C PHE A 490 -13.96 -6.44 -5.95
N GLU A 491 -14.68 -5.41 -6.42
CA GLU A 491 -14.95 -4.17 -5.68
C GLU A 491 -16.30 -4.24 -4.96
N ALA A 492 -16.34 -5.02 -3.88
CA ALA A 492 -17.55 -5.29 -3.10
C ALA A 492 -17.93 -4.13 -2.17
N GLY A 493 -19.20 -3.73 -2.19
CA GLY A 493 -19.73 -2.65 -1.36
C GLY A 493 -19.53 -1.25 -1.95
N THR A 494 -19.33 -0.25 -1.09
CA THR A 494 -18.90 1.10 -1.52
C THR A 494 -17.38 1.16 -1.41
N GLY A 495 -16.69 1.41 -2.52
CA GLY A 495 -15.24 1.55 -2.56
C GLY A 495 -14.73 2.81 -1.84
N ASN A 496 -13.40 2.95 -1.73
CA ASN A 496 -12.79 4.16 -1.17
C ASN A 496 -12.66 5.25 -2.26
N ILE A 497 -13.79 5.87 -2.59
CA ILE A 497 -13.96 6.72 -3.79
C ILE A 497 -13.00 7.92 -3.78
N ALA A 498 -13.00 8.72 -2.70
CA ALA A 498 -12.19 9.93 -2.62
C ALA A 498 -10.68 9.63 -2.69
N ASP A 499 -10.23 8.57 -2.00
CA ASP A 499 -8.80 8.24 -1.97
C ASP A 499 -8.31 7.62 -3.28
N ALA A 500 -9.17 6.92 -4.04
CA ALA A 500 -8.89 6.56 -5.43
C ALA A 500 -8.73 7.81 -6.31
N VAL A 501 -9.63 8.79 -6.19
CA VAL A 501 -9.55 10.08 -6.89
C VAL A 501 -8.27 10.85 -6.53
N GLY A 502 -7.87 10.86 -5.25
CA GLY A 502 -6.61 11.43 -4.78
C GLY A 502 -5.37 10.67 -5.27
N LEU A 503 -5.45 9.34 -5.39
CA LEU A 503 -4.40 8.51 -5.99
C LEU A 503 -4.23 8.83 -7.49
N GLY A 504 -5.33 9.04 -8.23
CA GLY A 504 -5.28 9.45 -9.62
C GLY A 504 -4.46 10.72 -9.84
N GLU A 505 -4.63 11.74 -8.99
CA GLU A 505 -3.82 12.96 -9.04
C GLU A 505 -2.37 12.74 -8.55
N ALA A 506 -2.13 11.83 -7.61
CA ALA A 506 -0.76 11.49 -7.17
C ALA A 506 0.06 10.84 -8.29
N LEU A 507 -0.56 9.95 -9.06
CA LEU A 507 0.05 9.36 -10.26
C LEU A 507 0.33 10.44 -11.32
N ARG A 508 -0.65 11.32 -11.60
CA ARG A 508 -0.45 12.46 -12.52
C ARG A 508 0.65 13.41 -12.05
N TYR A 509 0.82 13.62 -10.75
CA TYR A 509 1.91 14.44 -10.19
C TYR A 509 3.28 13.85 -10.56
N VAL A 510 3.46 12.54 -10.38
CA VAL A 510 4.69 11.83 -10.76
C VAL A 510 4.90 11.82 -12.28
N GLU A 511 3.83 11.62 -13.08
CA GLU A 511 3.91 11.73 -14.54
C GLU A 511 4.38 13.12 -15.02
N ARG A 512 3.97 14.20 -14.34
CA ARG A 512 4.35 15.58 -14.70
C ARG A 512 5.81 15.91 -14.43
N ILE A 513 6.43 15.28 -13.41
CA ILE A 513 7.88 15.40 -13.17
C ILE A 513 8.67 14.52 -14.15
N GLY A 514 8.15 13.33 -14.43
CA GLY A 514 8.80 12.28 -15.22
C GLY A 514 9.49 11.26 -14.31
N ILE A 515 8.99 10.02 -14.31
CA ILE A 515 9.46 8.95 -13.42
C ILE A 515 10.93 8.56 -13.69
N ASP A 516 11.41 8.64 -14.93
CA ASP A 516 12.83 8.37 -15.25
C ASP A 516 13.76 9.46 -14.65
N ARG A 517 13.32 10.72 -14.63
CA ARG A 517 14.07 11.83 -14.00
C ARG A 517 14.07 11.75 -12.47
N ILE A 518 12.99 11.22 -11.91
CA ILE A 518 12.89 10.84 -10.49
C ILE A 518 13.91 9.73 -10.18
N ALA A 519 13.97 8.69 -11.02
CA ALA A 519 14.92 7.59 -10.86
C ALA A 519 16.38 8.06 -10.94
N GLU A 520 16.74 8.91 -11.92
CA GLU A 520 18.09 9.50 -12.02
C GLU A 520 18.46 10.34 -10.78
N TYR A 521 17.57 11.23 -10.33
CA TYR A 521 17.84 12.09 -9.17
C TYR A 521 17.93 11.28 -7.86
N GLU A 522 17.02 10.32 -7.65
CA GLU A 522 17.07 9.43 -6.48
C GLU A 522 18.28 8.47 -6.50
N HIS A 523 18.75 8.08 -7.69
CA HIS A 523 20.00 7.33 -7.83
C HIS A 523 21.20 8.21 -7.43
N ALA A 524 21.26 9.46 -7.89
CA ALA A 524 22.31 10.40 -7.48
C ALA A 524 22.33 10.66 -5.97
N LEU A 525 21.17 10.74 -5.31
CA LEU A 525 21.08 10.80 -3.83
C LEU A 525 21.68 9.54 -3.18
N LEU A 526 21.41 8.35 -3.73
CA LEU A 526 21.95 7.08 -3.22
C LEU A 526 23.47 6.97 -3.44
N GLU A 527 23.96 7.32 -4.63
CA GLU A 527 25.41 7.35 -4.95
C GLU A 527 26.18 8.36 -4.08
N TYR A 528 25.57 9.49 -3.72
CA TYR A 528 26.17 10.48 -2.82
C TYR A 528 26.19 10.02 -1.36
N ALA A 529 25.10 9.39 -0.88
CA ALA A 529 24.99 8.94 0.50
C ALA A 529 25.83 7.69 0.82
N THR A 530 25.89 6.73 -0.11
CA THR A 530 26.45 5.40 0.14
C THR A 530 27.94 5.39 0.53
N PRO A 531 28.88 6.00 -0.22
CA PRO A 531 30.29 6.04 0.17
C PRO A 531 30.52 6.79 1.48
N GLN A 532 29.76 7.87 1.71
CA GLN A 532 29.90 8.68 2.92
C GLN A 532 29.44 7.95 4.18
N LEU A 533 28.37 7.13 4.07
CA LEU A 533 27.89 6.30 5.17
C LEU A 533 28.82 5.11 5.41
N ALA A 534 29.32 4.47 4.35
CA ALA A 534 30.28 3.36 4.44
C ALA A 534 31.61 3.80 5.09
N ALA A 535 32.06 5.04 4.86
CA ALA A 535 33.29 5.58 5.42
C ALA A 535 33.24 5.88 6.93
N ILE A 536 32.10 5.68 7.61
CA ILE A 536 31.97 5.90 9.06
C ILE A 536 32.39 4.62 9.81
N PRO A 537 33.38 4.67 10.71
CA PRO A 537 33.85 3.49 11.45
C PRO A 537 32.71 2.76 12.19
N GLY A 538 32.65 1.43 12.01
CA GLY A 538 31.62 0.58 12.59
C GLY A 538 30.27 0.58 11.86
N VAL A 539 30.08 1.37 10.79
CA VAL A 539 28.89 1.21 9.93
C VAL A 539 29.09 0.00 9.01
N ARG A 540 28.10 -0.90 9.00
CA ARG A 540 27.96 -1.94 7.98
C ARG A 540 26.66 -1.75 7.21
N LEU A 541 26.76 -1.54 5.91
CA LEU A 541 25.61 -1.47 5.02
C LEU A 541 24.96 -2.86 4.85
N VAL A 542 23.65 -2.88 4.58
CA VAL A 542 22.83 -4.09 4.49
C VAL A 542 21.96 -3.98 3.24
N GLY A 543 22.28 -4.78 2.23
CA GLY A 543 21.77 -4.61 0.86
C GLY A 543 22.72 -3.74 0.04
N THR A 544 23.65 -4.40 -0.65
CA THR A 544 24.69 -3.81 -1.51
C THR A 544 24.64 -4.37 -2.93
N ALA A 545 23.44 -4.83 -3.35
CA ALA A 545 23.14 -5.38 -4.66
C ALA A 545 23.51 -4.44 -5.83
N ASP A 546 23.71 -5.02 -7.02
CA ASP A 546 24.18 -4.33 -8.23
C ASP A 546 23.14 -3.32 -8.77
N HIS A 547 21.86 -3.60 -8.55
CA HIS A 547 20.76 -2.72 -8.95
C HIS A 547 19.88 -2.44 -7.74
N LYS A 548 19.73 -1.15 -7.41
CA LYS A 548 19.06 -0.68 -6.20
C LYS A 548 18.21 0.55 -6.44
N ALA A 549 17.02 0.57 -5.84
CA ALA A 549 16.30 1.79 -5.53
C ALA A 549 16.92 2.50 -4.30
N SER A 550 16.43 3.69 -3.99
CA SER A 550 16.94 4.68 -3.02
C SER A 550 16.84 4.30 -1.53
N VAL A 551 17.06 3.03 -1.19
CA VAL A 551 17.05 2.48 0.19
C VAL A 551 18.47 2.12 0.64
N LEU A 552 18.86 2.67 1.80
CA LEU A 552 20.23 2.59 2.32
C LEU A 552 20.23 2.02 3.75
N SER A 553 19.82 0.75 3.88
CA SER A 553 19.82 0.07 5.18
C SER A 553 21.24 -0.14 5.72
N PHE A 554 21.42 0.03 7.03
CA PHE A 554 22.69 -0.17 7.73
C PHE A 554 22.52 -0.64 9.18
N VAL A 555 23.61 -1.12 9.77
CA VAL A 555 23.80 -1.26 11.22
C VAL A 555 25.05 -0.50 11.65
N LEU A 556 25.13 -0.13 12.93
CA LEU A 556 26.28 0.56 13.52
C LEU A 556 26.78 -0.26 14.72
N ASP A 557 28.04 -0.66 14.70
CA ASP A 557 28.66 -1.48 15.73
C ASP A 557 28.52 -0.85 17.12
N GLY A 558 28.31 -1.70 18.12
CA GLY A 558 28.07 -1.29 19.51
C GLY A 558 26.70 -0.65 19.80
N HIS A 559 25.87 -0.40 18.78
CA HIS A 559 24.59 0.30 18.93
C HIS A 559 23.38 -0.56 18.53
N ASP A 560 22.30 -0.47 19.30
CA ASP A 560 21.01 -1.02 18.89
C ASP A 560 20.35 -0.11 17.84
N PRO A 561 19.81 -0.65 16.71
CA PRO A 561 19.19 0.15 15.66
C PRO A 561 18.05 1.08 16.13
N VAL A 562 17.29 0.71 17.17
CA VAL A 562 16.20 1.53 17.71
C VAL A 562 16.75 2.74 18.46
N GLU A 563 17.87 2.60 19.18
CA GLU A 563 18.53 3.73 19.83
C GLU A 563 19.19 4.67 18.80
N VAL A 564 19.77 4.15 17.72
CA VAL A 564 20.23 4.98 16.58
C VAL A 564 19.06 5.76 15.97
N GLY A 565 17.93 5.09 15.71
CA GLY A 565 16.72 5.75 15.18
C GLY A 565 16.17 6.84 16.11
N LYS A 566 16.17 6.61 17.43
CA LYS A 566 15.78 7.62 18.43
C LYS A 566 16.72 8.83 18.44
N ALA A 567 18.02 8.61 18.35
CA ALA A 567 19.02 9.68 18.33
C ALA A 567 18.92 10.53 17.05
N LEU A 568 18.77 9.89 15.88
CA LEU A 568 18.52 10.58 14.60
C LEU A 568 17.22 11.42 14.65
N ASN A 569 16.15 10.88 15.25
CA ASN A 569 14.91 11.62 15.47
C ASN A 569 15.10 12.84 16.39
N ALA A 570 15.98 12.77 17.40
CA ALA A 570 16.34 13.93 18.23
C ALA A 570 17.17 14.99 17.45
N ASP A 571 17.76 14.62 16.32
CA ASP A 571 18.36 15.53 15.32
C ASP A 571 17.38 15.96 14.20
N GLY A 572 16.09 15.61 14.30
CA GLY A 572 15.05 15.97 13.32
C GLY A 572 14.94 15.01 12.13
N ILE A 573 15.74 13.93 12.13
CA ILE A 573 15.88 12.98 11.02
C ILE A 573 14.98 11.76 11.28
N ALA A 574 13.92 11.64 10.50
CA ALA A 574 12.99 10.51 10.56
C ALA A 574 13.48 9.36 9.66
N VAL A 575 13.96 8.28 10.29
CA VAL A 575 14.33 7.00 9.64
C VAL A 575 13.52 5.83 10.23
N ARG A 576 13.45 4.70 9.52
CA ARG A 576 12.98 3.46 10.15
C ARG A 576 14.08 2.82 10.98
N ALA A 577 13.75 2.32 12.15
CA ALA A 577 14.52 1.31 12.86
C ALA A 577 13.64 0.07 13.08
N GLY A 578 14.24 -1.12 12.99
CA GLY A 578 13.54 -2.39 13.24
C GLY A 578 13.70 -3.39 12.11
N HIS A 579 12.74 -4.31 12.02
CA HIS A 579 12.77 -5.45 11.10
C HIS A 579 12.10 -5.21 9.74
N HIS A 580 11.63 -3.97 9.48
CA HIS A 580 10.99 -3.48 8.24
C HIS A 580 9.93 -4.40 7.61
N CYS A 581 9.23 -5.21 8.40
CA CYS A 581 8.33 -6.27 7.91
C CYS A 581 9.00 -7.21 6.88
N ALA A 582 10.30 -7.49 7.05
CA ALA A 582 11.14 -8.30 6.16
C ALA A 582 12.13 -9.19 6.96
N GLN A 583 11.66 -9.77 8.08
CA GLN A 583 12.51 -10.61 8.96
C GLN A 583 13.29 -11.75 8.27
N PRO A 584 12.75 -12.47 7.25
CA PRO A 584 13.50 -13.57 6.62
C PRO A 584 14.80 -13.14 5.95
N ILE A 585 14.80 -12.03 5.20
CA ILE A 585 16.03 -11.52 4.58
C ILE A 585 17.03 -11.01 5.61
N LEU A 586 16.57 -10.30 6.64
CA LEU A 586 17.48 -9.85 7.72
C LEU A 586 18.15 -11.06 8.40
N ARG A 587 17.39 -12.13 8.71
CA ARG A 587 17.93 -13.36 9.31
C ARG A 587 18.90 -14.09 8.39
N ARG A 588 18.64 -14.13 7.08
CA ARG A 588 19.57 -14.63 6.05
C ARG A 588 20.90 -13.84 6.04
N LEU A 589 20.89 -12.57 6.42
CA LEU A 589 22.05 -11.68 6.56
C LEU A 589 22.55 -11.54 8.02
N GLY A 590 22.16 -12.45 8.92
CA GLY A 590 22.63 -12.51 10.30
C GLY A 590 22.06 -11.44 11.25
N LEU A 591 20.91 -10.85 10.92
CA LEU A 591 20.31 -9.71 11.62
C LEU A 591 18.84 -9.94 11.99
N GLU A 592 18.37 -9.28 13.06
CA GLU A 592 16.93 -9.14 13.36
C GLU A 592 16.40 -7.75 12.96
N GLN A 593 17.25 -6.73 12.95
CA GLN A 593 16.87 -5.32 12.75
C GLN A 593 17.97 -4.54 12.03
N THR A 594 17.60 -3.46 11.34
CA THR A 594 18.51 -2.44 10.79
C THR A 594 17.95 -1.04 10.99
N VAL A 595 18.80 -0.03 10.83
CA VAL A 595 18.37 1.33 10.52
C VAL A 595 18.17 1.43 9.01
N ARG A 596 17.13 2.14 8.56
CA ARG A 596 16.78 2.30 7.15
C ARG A 596 16.34 3.75 6.87
N PRO A 597 17.28 4.63 6.53
CA PRO A 597 16.98 5.74 5.62
C PRO A 597 16.56 5.19 4.26
N SER A 598 15.62 5.88 3.64
CA SER A 598 15.08 5.64 2.31
C SER A 598 14.67 6.99 1.74
N PHE A 599 15.21 7.35 0.59
CA PHE A 599 15.00 8.68 0.00
C PHE A 599 13.75 8.69 -0.89
N ALA A 600 13.39 9.89 -1.33
CA ALA A 600 12.42 10.16 -2.38
C ALA A 600 12.91 11.41 -3.13
N PHE A 601 12.38 11.69 -4.33
CA PHE A 601 12.83 12.81 -5.16
C PHE A 601 12.74 14.21 -4.53
N TYR A 602 12.00 14.39 -3.43
CA TYR A 602 11.99 15.66 -2.68
C TYR A 602 13.14 15.78 -1.67
N ASN A 603 13.95 14.74 -1.43
CA ASN A 603 15.09 14.81 -0.53
C ASN A 603 16.31 15.49 -1.18
N THR A 604 17.25 15.99 -0.37
CA THR A 604 18.40 16.77 -0.86
C THR A 604 19.75 16.23 -0.37
N PHE A 605 20.83 16.65 -1.05
CA PHE A 605 22.21 16.39 -0.62
C PHE A 605 22.51 17.00 0.76
N ASP A 606 22.05 18.24 1.01
CA ASP A 606 22.16 18.91 2.31
C ASP A 606 21.50 18.10 3.46
N GLU A 607 20.35 17.46 3.21
CA GLU A 607 19.71 16.57 4.18
C GLU A 607 20.53 15.30 4.45
N ILE A 608 21.21 14.78 3.41
CA ILE A 608 22.11 13.64 3.54
C ILE A 608 23.33 14.03 4.38
N ASP A 609 23.95 15.19 4.15
CA ASP A 609 25.10 15.67 4.91
C ASP A 609 24.80 15.76 6.42
N VAL A 610 23.64 16.33 6.78
CA VAL A 610 23.19 16.42 8.18
C VAL A 610 22.98 15.04 8.82
N PHE A 611 22.50 14.06 8.04
CA PHE A 611 22.35 12.66 8.49
C PHE A 611 23.69 11.92 8.62
N ILE A 612 24.60 12.07 7.66
CA ILE A 612 25.95 11.50 7.69
C ILE A 612 26.71 12.02 8.92
N ASP A 613 26.65 13.33 9.17
CA ASP A 613 27.25 13.94 10.36
C ASP A 613 26.60 13.44 11.66
N ALA A 614 25.30 13.15 11.68
CA ALA A 614 24.61 12.59 12.84
C ALA A 614 25.04 11.14 13.13
N VAL A 615 25.15 10.30 12.10
CA VAL A 615 25.67 8.92 12.25
C VAL A 615 27.14 8.94 12.68
N ARG A 616 27.95 9.88 12.17
CA ARG A 616 29.37 10.00 12.57
C ARG A 616 29.52 10.36 14.04
N ARG A 617 28.73 11.33 14.55
CA ARG A 617 28.68 11.66 15.99
C ARG A 617 28.32 10.45 16.86
N LEU A 618 27.41 9.59 16.40
CA LEU A 618 27.03 8.37 17.12
C LEU A 618 28.19 7.36 17.18
N ALA A 619 28.81 7.08 16.04
CA ALA A 619 29.99 6.20 15.95
C ALA A 619 31.13 6.66 16.89
N GLU A 620 31.42 7.97 16.91
CA GLU A 620 32.41 8.57 17.81
C GLU A 620 32.01 8.43 19.29
N SER A 621 30.71 8.59 19.62
CA SER A 621 30.20 8.53 21.00
C SER A 621 30.15 7.11 21.60
N GLY A 622 30.04 6.09 20.74
CA GLY A 622 29.97 4.67 21.14
C GLY A 622 31.31 3.94 21.18
N GLY A 623 32.43 4.65 21.04
CA GLY A 623 33.76 4.08 21.20
C GLY A 623 33.94 3.31 22.51
N PRO A 624 34.81 2.28 22.55
CA PRO A 624 34.86 1.33 23.65
C PRO A 624 35.15 2.01 25.00
N LYS A 625 34.27 1.75 25.98
CA LYS A 625 34.55 2.05 27.39
C LYS A 625 35.71 1.17 27.85
N ALA A 626 36.85 1.82 28.12
CA ALA A 626 38.08 1.20 28.61
C ALA A 626 37.97 0.69 30.06
#